data_AF-G8EGM2-F1
#
_entry.id   AF-G8EGM2-F1
#
_cell.length_a   1.000
_cell.length_b   1.000
_cell.length_c   1.000
_cell.angle_alpha   90.00
_cell.angle_beta   90.00
_cell.angle_gamma   90.00
#
_symmetry.space_group_name_H-M   'P 1'
#
loop_
_entity.id
_entity.type
_entity.pdbx_description
1 polymer ?
#
loop_
_entity_poly.entity_id
_entity_poly.type
_entity_poly.pdbx_seq_one_letter_code
_entity_poly.pdbx_strand_id
1 'polypeptide(L)'
;DEKNRFTSIVKYGQLKYNGEKYTLSIRSENLHYFTQNTYKGTGAEMSELIYFNNKLYTLNDETGTIYEVKHGGELIPWVTLKNDDGNQKDGFKAKWATVKGDKLIVGSAGMAFLDAKTMNIDRDALWVKEISESGHITNKYWDSEHKKVRDAMG
;
A
#
# COMPACT_ATOMS: atom_id res chain seq x y z
N ASP A 1 13.44 22.71 7.48
CA ASP A 1 12.19 23.41 7.16
C ASP A 1 11.06 22.40 7.32
N GLU A 2 10.17 22.61 8.30
CA GLU A 2 9.11 21.66 8.66
C GLU A 2 7.87 21.74 7.75
N LYS A 3 7.84 22.71 6.83
CA LYS A 3 6.77 22.84 5.85
C LYS A 3 6.62 21.54 5.04
N ASN A 4 5.37 21.10 4.88
CA ASN A 4 4.95 19.93 4.11
C ASN A 4 5.48 18.58 4.63
N ARG A 5 5.80 18.47 5.92
CA ARG A 5 6.15 17.20 6.54
C ARG A 5 4.90 16.47 7.02
N PHE A 6 4.68 15.27 6.50
CA PHE A 6 3.61 14.37 6.93
C PHE A 6 4.23 13.18 7.66
N THR A 7 3.59 12.72 8.74
CA THR A 7 4.17 11.72 9.65
C THR A 7 3.19 10.57 9.88
N SER A 8 3.70 9.34 9.77
CA SER A 8 3.07 8.11 10.23
C SER A 8 3.83 7.55 11.44
N ILE A 9 3.19 6.63 12.17
CA ILE A 9 3.75 5.99 13.36
C ILE A 9 3.93 4.50 13.10
N VAL A 10 5.13 3.99 13.34
CA VAL A 10 5.41 2.55 13.38
C VAL A 10 5.56 2.13 14.84
N LYS A 11 4.83 1.09 15.23
CA LYS A 11 4.96 0.44 16.53
C LYS A 11 5.64 -0.91 16.39
N TYR A 12 6.70 -1.10 17.17
CA TYR A 12 7.41 -2.37 17.24
C TYR A 12 6.88 -3.20 18.40
N GLY A 13 6.93 -4.52 18.25
CA GLY A 13 6.44 -5.46 19.25
C GLY A 13 7.01 -6.85 19.04
N GLN A 14 6.56 -7.79 19.85
CA GLN A 14 6.89 -9.19 19.74
C GLN A 14 5.62 -10.02 19.76
N LEU A 15 5.48 -10.91 18.77
CA LEU A 15 4.54 -12.00 18.81
C LEU A 15 5.32 -13.26 19.23
N LYS A 16 4.95 -13.86 20.36
CA LYS A 16 5.63 -15.05 20.91
C LYS A 16 4.65 -16.22 21.01
N TYR A 17 5.02 -17.35 20.43
CA TYR A 17 4.35 -18.63 20.67
C TYR A 17 4.95 -19.32 21.88
N ASN A 18 4.12 -19.77 22.82
CA ASN A 18 4.59 -20.43 24.05
C ASN A 18 4.35 -21.96 24.06
N GLY A 19 3.94 -22.54 22.93
CA GLY A 19 3.57 -23.95 22.84
C GLY A 19 2.06 -24.21 22.84
N GLU A 20 1.25 -23.24 23.29
CA GLU A 20 -0.21 -23.35 23.34
C GLU A 20 -0.92 -22.17 22.66
N LYS A 21 -0.42 -20.95 22.88
CA LYS A 21 -1.02 -19.73 22.38
C LYS A 21 0.04 -18.69 21.99
N TYR A 22 -0.41 -17.72 21.21
CA TYR A 22 0.38 -16.54 20.90
C TYR A 22 0.14 -15.45 21.95
N THR A 23 1.21 -14.76 22.35
CA THR A 23 1.16 -13.54 23.15
C THR A 23 1.77 -12.39 22.35
N LEU A 24 1.05 -11.28 22.24
CA LEU A 24 1.52 -10.05 21.60
C LEU A 24 1.91 -9.03 22.67
N SER A 25 3.14 -8.52 22.60
CA SER A 25 3.58 -7.34 23.35
C SER A 25 3.94 -6.23 22.37
N ILE A 26 3.45 -5.02 22.61
CA ILE A 26 3.77 -3.85 21.78
C ILE A 26 4.55 -2.88 22.66
N ARG A 27 5.65 -2.34 22.13
CA ARG A 27 6.44 -1.33 22.83
C ARG A 27 5.63 -0.04 22.97
N SER A 28 5.84 0.67 24.07
CA SER A 28 5.18 1.96 24.31
C SER A 28 5.71 3.08 23.43
N GLU A 29 6.92 2.94 22.90
CA GLU A 29 7.57 3.93 22.05
C GLU A 29 6.89 4.03 20.67
N ASN A 30 6.61 5.26 20.26
CA ASN A 30 6.19 5.57 18.90
C ASN A 30 7.43 5.92 18.09
N LEU A 31 7.67 5.22 16.98
CA LEU A 31 8.67 5.64 16.01
C LEU A 31 7.99 6.42 14.89
N HIS A 32 8.42 7.65 14.71
CA HIS A 32 7.85 8.58 13.75
C HIS A 32 8.58 8.45 12.41
N TYR A 33 7.84 8.12 11.36
CA TYR A 33 8.33 8.02 9.99
C TYR A 33 7.68 9.14 9.19
N PHE A 34 8.48 9.95 8.51
CA PHE A 34 7.96 11.13 7.82
C PHE A 34 8.35 11.14 6.34
N THR A 35 7.55 11.84 5.56
CA THR A 35 7.85 12.15 4.16
C THR A 35 7.41 13.57 3.83
N GLN A 36 8.12 14.19 2.89
CA GLN A 36 7.73 15.46 2.26
C GLN A 36 7.15 15.26 0.86
N ASN A 37 7.17 14.02 0.36
CA ASN A 37 6.47 13.67 -0.87
C ASN A 37 4.97 13.62 -0.58
N THR A 38 4.25 14.52 -1.22
CA THR A 38 2.83 14.80 -0.96
C THR A 38 2.06 14.86 -2.26
N TYR A 39 0.76 14.64 -2.17
CA TYR A 39 -0.15 14.77 -3.30
C TYR A 39 -1.37 15.56 -2.84
N LYS A 40 -1.70 16.66 -3.52
CA LYS A 40 -2.85 17.54 -3.16
C LYS A 40 -2.90 17.93 -1.67
N GLY A 41 -1.74 18.08 -1.02
CA GLY A 41 -1.65 18.48 0.38
C GLY A 41 -1.83 17.34 1.39
N THR A 42 -1.81 16.07 0.94
CA THR A 42 -1.80 14.88 1.81
C THR A 42 -0.49 14.13 1.63
N GLY A 43 -0.09 13.37 2.65
CA GLY A 43 1.16 12.61 2.67
C GLY A 43 1.20 11.67 3.86
N ALA A 44 2.16 10.76 3.88
CA ALA A 44 2.31 9.72 4.90
C ALA A 44 1.06 8.88 5.23
N GLU A 45 0.08 8.80 4.32
CA GLU A 45 -1.10 7.93 4.42
C GLU A 45 -0.70 6.48 4.10
N MET A 46 -0.11 5.82 5.08
CA MET A 46 0.44 4.47 4.92
C MET A 46 -0.66 3.42 5.06
N SER A 47 -0.88 2.63 4.01
CA SER A 47 -2.00 1.67 3.95
C SER A 47 -1.61 0.22 4.20
N GLU A 48 -0.31 -0.10 4.28
CA GLU A 48 0.19 -1.47 4.45
C GLU A 48 1.65 -1.49 4.92
N LEU A 49 2.07 -2.59 5.54
CA LEU A 49 3.44 -2.87 5.96
C LEU A 49 3.83 -4.31 5.60
N ILE A 50 4.73 -4.49 4.63
CA ILE A 50 5.01 -5.79 4.02
C ILE A 50 6.50 -6.07 3.85
N TYR A 51 6.92 -7.31 4.11
CA TYR A 51 8.29 -7.77 3.85
C TYR A 51 8.38 -8.40 2.46
N PHE A 52 9.30 -7.90 1.63
CA PHE A 52 9.53 -8.37 0.27
C PHE A 52 10.99 -8.15 -0.10
N ASN A 53 11.61 -9.06 -0.87
CA ASN A 53 13.00 -8.94 -1.34
C ASN A 53 13.99 -8.48 -0.24
N ASN A 54 13.95 -9.18 0.90
CA ASN A 54 14.76 -8.93 2.09
C ASN A 54 14.64 -7.55 2.73
N LYS A 55 13.56 -6.82 2.45
CA LYS A 55 13.31 -5.45 2.91
C LYS A 55 11.89 -5.29 3.41
N LEU A 56 11.72 -4.32 4.32
CA LEU A 56 10.40 -3.92 4.79
C LEU A 56 9.91 -2.75 3.94
N TYR A 57 8.67 -2.81 3.48
CA TYR A 57 8.05 -1.80 2.63
C TYR A 57 6.74 -1.30 3.23
N THR A 58 6.42 -0.04 2.94
CA THR A 58 5.12 0.56 3.20
C THR A 58 4.63 1.30 1.96
N LEU A 59 3.32 1.47 1.85
CA LEU A 59 2.66 2.03 0.68
C LEU A 59 1.91 3.30 1.06
N ASN A 60 2.20 4.39 0.36
CA ASN A 60 1.47 5.64 0.52
C ASN A 60 0.33 5.69 -0.50
N ASP A 61 -0.91 5.64 -0.02
CA ASP A 61 -2.10 5.51 -0.88
C ASP A 61 -2.51 6.80 -1.59
N GLU A 62 -1.91 7.94 -1.23
CA GLU A 62 -2.15 9.23 -1.88
C GLU A 62 -1.23 9.44 -3.08
N THR A 63 0.06 9.16 -2.88
CA THR A 63 1.10 9.34 -3.92
C THR A 63 1.30 8.10 -4.79
N GLY A 64 0.84 6.93 -4.34
CA GLY A 64 1.14 5.63 -4.94
C GLY A 64 2.61 5.19 -4.76
N THR A 65 3.38 5.88 -3.91
CA THR A 65 4.80 5.56 -3.70
C THR A 65 4.96 4.44 -2.69
N ILE A 66 5.76 3.43 -3.06
CA ILE A 66 6.23 2.38 -2.16
C ILE A 66 7.57 2.84 -1.58
N TYR A 67 7.68 2.81 -0.25
CA TYR A 67 8.88 3.18 0.49
C TYR A 67 9.49 1.95 1.15
N GLU A 68 10.80 1.79 1.04
CA GLU A 68 11.54 0.95 1.97
C GLU A 68 11.54 1.62 3.35
N VAL A 69 11.15 0.85 4.37
CA VAL A 69 11.10 1.26 5.77
C VAL A 69 12.42 0.88 6.42
N LYS A 70 13.27 1.87 6.67
CA LYS A 70 14.54 1.69 7.37
C LYS A 70 14.36 1.93 8.86
N HIS A 71 15.03 1.11 9.68
CA HIS A 71 15.05 1.36 11.12
C HIS A 71 15.60 2.76 11.41
N GLY A 72 14.97 3.48 12.36
CA GLY A 72 15.35 4.85 12.70
C GLY A 72 14.46 5.95 12.10
N GLY A 73 13.39 5.59 11.37
CA GLY A 73 12.38 6.56 10.93
C GLY A 73 12.52 7.02 9.47
N GLU A 74 13.42 6.40 8.70
CA GLU A 74 13.65 6.78 7.30
C GLU A 74 12.75 5.97 6.35
N LEU A 75 12.14 6.70 5.41
CA LEU A 75 11.35 6.15 4.30
C LEU A 75 12.09 6.43 3.00
N ILE A 76 12.61 5.39 2.36
CA ILE A 76 13.36 5.52 1.11
C ILE A 76 12.44 5.18 -0.06
N PRO A 77 12.08 6.13 -0.96
CA PRO A 77 11.25 5.83 -2.12
C PRO A 77 11.89 4.73 -2.98
N TRP A 78 11.09 3.74 -3.39
CA TRP A 78 11.55 2.67 -4.26
C TRP A 78 10.88 2.72 -5.64
N VAL A 79 9.55 2.61 -5.69
CA VAL A 79 8.76 2.67 -6.94
C VAL A 79 7.50 3.51 -6.73
N THR A 80 7.00 4.13 -7.80
CA THR A 80 5.72 4.85 -7.80
C THR A 80 4.74 4.14 -8.71
N LEU A 81 3.59 3.78 -8.14
CA LEU A 81 2.47 3.16 -8.82
C LEU A 81 1.50 4.25 -9.28
N LYS A 82 1.04 4.18 -10.53
CA LYS A 82 0.00 5.06 -11.08
C LYS A 82 -1.35 4.34 -11.13
N ASN A 83 -2.44 5.10 -11.05
CA ASN A 83 -3.80 4.57 -11.14
C ASN A 83 -4.05 3.79 -12.44
N ASP A 84 -5.17 3.04 -12.47
CA ASP A 84 -5.71 2.39 -13.67
C ASP A 84 -4.68 1.44 -14.35
N ASP A 85 -4.47 1.56 -15.66
CA ASP A 85 -3.51 0.79 -16.45
C ASP A 85 -2.04 1.24 -16.28
N GLY A 86 -1.78 2.24 -15.43
CA GLY A 86 -0.48 2.83 -15.18
C GLY A 86 -0.19 4.10 -16.00
N ASN A 87 -1.06 4.50 -16.94
CA ASN A 87 -0.91 5.70 -17.76
C ASN A 87 -1.73 6.89 -17.21
N GLN A 88 -1.68 7.09 -15.90
CA GLN A 88 -2.45 8.12 -15.20
C GLN A 88 -1.54 9.11 -14.47
N LYS A 89 -2.02 10.35 -14.31
CA LYS A 89 -1.32 11.38 -13.54
C LYS A 89 -1.30 11.04 -12.05
N ASP A 90 -2.41 10.49 -11.57
CA ASP A 90 -2.69 10.28 -10.15
C ASP A 90 -2.03 8.99 -9.62
N GLY A 91 -1.62 9.04 -8.36
CA GLY A 91 -1.02 7.91 -7.66
C GLY A 91 -2.01 6.78 -7.45
N PHE A 92 -1.52 5.53 -7.50
CA PHE A 92 -2.33 4.37 -7.22
C PHE A 92 -2.87 4.39 -5.78
N LYS A 93 -4.19 4.30 -5.61
CA LYS A 93 -4.85 4.18 -4.30
C LYS A 93 -4.64 2.78 -3.70
N ALA A 94 -3.41 2.49 -3.27
CA ALA A 94 -3.03 1.19 -2.70
C ALA A 94 -3.72 0.96 -1.35
N LYS A 95 -4.36 -0.20 -1.16
CA LYS A 95 -5.09 -0.56 0.07
C LYS A 95 -4.64 -1.88 0.70
N TRP A 96 -3.95 -2.72 -0.04
CA TRP A 96 -3.39 -3.97 0.46
C TRP A 96 -2.19 -4.38 -0.38
N ALA A 97 -1.31 -5.20 0.19
CA ALA A 97 -0.28 -5.88 -0.57
C ALA A 97 -0.11 -7.34 -0.12
N THR A 98 0.41 -8.17 -1.00
CA THR A 98 0.83 -9.54 -0.70
C THR A 98 2.04 -9.92 -1.52
N VAL A 99 2.70 -11.03 -1.17
CA VAL A 99 3.82 -11.58 -1.95
C VAL A 99 3.40 -12.92 -2.54
N LYS A 100 3.63 -13.09 -3.83
CA LYS A 100 3.40 -14.37 -4.52
C LYS A 100 4.58 -14.67 -5.43
N GLY A 101 5.32 -15.72 -5.10
CA GLY A 101 6.58 -16.03 -5.77
C GLY A 101 7.58 -14.90 -5.57
N ASP A 102 8.12 -14.38 -6.67
CA ASP A 102 9.11 -13.31 -6.76
C ASP A 102 8.48 -11.91 -6.96
N LYS A 103 7.16 -11.79 -6.74
CA LYS A 103 6.41 -10.56 -6.97
C LYS A 103 5.74 -10.03 -5.72
N LEU A 104 5.87 -8.73 -5.53
CA LEU A 104 4.98 -7.93 -4.69
C LEU A 104 3.71 -7.63 -5.49
N ILE A 105 2.55 -7.94 -4.93
CA ILE A 105 1.24 -7.67 -5.53
C ILE A 105 0.55 -6.62 -4.68
N VAL A 106 0.13 -5.51 -5.28
CA VAL A 106 -0.49 -4.37 -4.61
C VAL A 106 -1.84 -4.09 -5.25
N GLY A 107 -2.92 -4.05 -4.47
CA GLY A 107 -4.24 -3.74 -4.99
C GLY A 107 -4.89 -2.55 -4.31
N SER A 108 -5.98 -2.09 -4.92
CA SER A 108 -6.84 -1.04 -4.40
C SER A 108 -8.07 -1.64 -3.71
N ALA A 109 -9.14 -0.85 -3.55
CA ALA A 109 -10.35 -1.24 -2.82
C ALA A 109 -11.07 -2.48 -3.40
N GLY A 110 -10.82 -2.82 -4.67
CA GLY A 110 -11.38 -4.02 -5.29
C GLY A 110 -12.86 -3.92 -5.64
N MET A 111 -13.37 -2.70 -5.83
CA MET A 111 -14.76 -2.45 -6.22
C MET A 111 -14.87 -1.26 -7.16
N ALA A 112 -15.93 -1.25 -7.97
CA ALA A 112 -16.29 -0.12 -8.80
C ALA A 112 -17.10 0.91 -7.98
N PHE A 113 -16.94 2.19 -8.29
CA PHE A 113 -17.62 3.29 -7.61
C PHE A 113 -18.49 4.08 -8.59
N LEU A 114 -19.66 4.53 -8.14
CA LEU A 114 -20.44 5.51 -8.89
C LEU A 114 -19.93 6.92 -8.56
N ASP A 115 -19.39 7.63 -9.55
CA ASP A 115 -19.07 9.04 -9.39
C ASP A 115 -20.38 9.83 -9.32
N ALA A 116 -20.66 10.41 -8.15
CA ALA A 116 -21.90 11.16 -7.91
C ALA A 116 -22.03 12.44 -8.77
N LYS A 117 -20.93 12.97 -9.32
CA LYS A 117 -20.94 14.17 -10.18
C LYS A 117 -21.16 13.81 -11.64
N THR A 118 -20.47 12.78 -12.13
CA THR A 118 -20.52 12.39 -13.54
C THR A 118 -21.54 11.29 -13.83
N MET A 119 -22.05 10.63 -12.79
CA MET A 119 -22.92 9.45 -12.86
C MET A 119 -22.28 8.26 -13.59
N ASN A 120 -20.96 8.28 -13.78
CA ASN A 120 -20.22 7.20 -14.40
C ASN A 120 -19.72 6.20 -13.37
N ILE A 121 -19.56 4.94 -13.80
CA ILE A 121 -18.95 3.89 -12.98
C ILE A 121 -17.44 3.93 -13.17
N ASP A 122 -16.73 4.40 -12.15
CA ASP A 122 -15.29 4.33 -12.00
C ASP A 122 -14.86 2.90 -11.62
N ARG A 123 -13.83 2.40 -12.30
CA ARG A 123 -13.31 1.04 -12.15
C ARG A 123 -11.81 1.01 -11.83
N ASP A 124 -11.20 2.17 -11.54
CA ASP A 124 -9.77 2.29 -11.27
C ASP A 124 -9.33 1.40 -10.09
N ALA A 125 -10.20 1.27 -9.10
CA ALA A 125 -9.94 0.47 -7.91
C ALA A 125 -10.02 -1.06 -8.13
N LEU A 126 -10.28 -1.51 -9.36
CA LEU A 126 -10.22 -2.92 -9.76
C LEU A 126 -8.85 -3.31 -10.32
N TRP A 127 -7.93 -2.37 -10.47
CA TRP A 127 -6.57 -2.66 -10.91
C TRP A 127 -5.69 -3.15 -9.77
N VAL A 128 -4.74 -3.99 -10.13
CA VAL A 128 -3.71 -4.56 -9.27
C VAL A 128 -2.34 -4.39 -9.95
N LYS A 129 -1.32 -4.12 -9.16
CA LYS A 129 0.06 -3.91 -9.60
C LYS A 129 0.90 -5.09 -9.17
N GLU A 130 1.52 -5.77 -10.13
CA GLU A 130 2.55 -6.77 -9.87
C GLU A 130 3.92 -6.11 -10.04
N ILE A 131 4.74 -6.13 -9.00
CA ILE A 131 6.06 -5.52 -8.97
C ILE A 131 7.09 -6.62 -8.74
N SER A 132 8.04 -6.75 -9.67
CA SER A 132 9.20 -7.65 -9.50
C SER A 132 10.21 -7.11 -8.50
N GLU A 133 11.17 -7.95 -8.08
CA GLU A 133 12.28 -7.56 -7.21
C GLU A 133 13.11 -6.38 -7.74
N SER A 134 13.22 -6.21 -9.06
CA SER A 134 13.93 -5.11 -9.71
C SER A 134 13.08 -3.84 -9.88
N GLY A 135 11.81 -3.88 -9.46
CA GLY A 135 10.88 -2.75 -9.57
C GLY A 135 10.13 -2.66 -10.89
N HIS A 136 10.25 -3.66 -11.79
CA HIS A 136 9.40 -3.71 -12.99
C HIS A 136 7.93 -3.93 -12.60
N ILE A 137 7.03 -3.08 -13.13
CA ILE A 137 5.60 -3.05 -12.81
C ILE A 137 4.79 -3.62 -13.98
N THR A 138 3.89 -4.55 -13.68
CA THR A 138 2.84 -5.01 -14.59
C THR A 138 1.47 -4.67 -14.00
N ASN A 139 0.63 -4.00 -14.78
CA ASN A 139 -0.74 -3.64 -14.39
C ASN A 139 -1.71 -4.75 -14.78
N LYS A 140 -2.52 -5.21 -13.83
CA LYS A 140 -3.49 -6.29 -14.00
C LYS A 140 -4.89 -5.78 -13.69
N TYR A 141 -5.82 -5.99 -14.61
CA TYR A 141 -7.22 -5.67 -14.37
C TYR A 141 -7.92 -6.89 -13.73
N TRP A 142 -8.39 -6.74 -12.49
CA TRP A 142 -8.91 -7.84 -11.66
C TRP A 142 -10.43 -7.78 -11.44
N ASP A 143 -11.19 -7.21 -12.38
CA ASP A 143 -12.66 -7.17 -12.28
C ASP A 143 -13.26 -8.58 -12.11
N SER A 144 -12.81 -9.54 -12.91
CA SER A 144 -13.34 -10.91 -12.86
C SER A 144 -13.01 -11.61 -11.54
N GLU A 145 -11.84 -11.33 -10.98
CA GLU A 145 -11.30 -11.87 -9.73
C GLU A 145 -12.06 -11.30 -8.54
N HIS A 146 -12.23 -9.98 -8.48
CA HIS A 146 -13.04 -9.33 -7.46
C HIS A 146 -14.51 -9.76 -7.52
N LYS A 147 -15.07 -9.93 -8.74
CA LYS A 147 -16.42 -10.47 -8.92
C LYS A 147 -16.55 -11.89 -8.35
N LYS A 148 -15.58 -12.78 -8.60
CA LYS A 148 -15.61 -14.15 -8.03
C LYS A 148 -15.62 -14.14 -6.50
N VAL A 149 -14.83 -13.26 -5.87
CA VAL A 149 -14.83 -13.10 -4.41
C VAL A 149 -16.19 -12.61 -3.93
N ARG A 150 -16.73 -11.56 -4.55
CA ARG A 150 -18.06 -11.02 -4.22
C ARG A 150 -19.16 -12.08 -4.35
N ASP A 151 -19.21 -12.78 -5.49
CA ASP A 151 -20.22 -13.81 -5.75
C ASP A 151 -20.13 -14.98 -4.75
N ALA A 152 -18.92 -15.30 -4.27
CA ALA A 152 -18.72 -16.32 -3.24
C ALA A 152 -19.18 -15.90 -1.84
N MET A 153 -19.36 -14.59 -1.60
CA MET A 153 -19.82 -14.04 -0.32
C MET A 153 -21.35 -13.98 -0.19
N GLY A 154 -22.09 -14.31 -1.26
CA GLY A 154 -23.57 -14.24 -1.32
C GLY A 154 -24.10 -12.86 -1.67
#